data_AF-A0A6N6TC45-F1
#
_entry.id   AF-A0A6N6TC45-F1
#
_cell.length_a   1.000
_cell.length_b   1.000
_cell.length_c   1.000
_cell.angle_alpha   90.00
_cell.angle_beta   90.00
_cell.angle_gamma   90.00
#
_symmetry.space_group_name_H-M   'P 1'
#
loop_
_entity.id
_entity.type
_entity.pdbx_description
1 polymer ?
#
loop_
_entity_poly.entity_id
_entity_poly.type
_entity_poly.pdbx_seq_one_letter_code
_entity_poly.pdbx_strand_id
1 'polypeptide(L)'
;MPTVDGTNGAGTADVLSGKTFWGLTSGAWGAKTGTLPTQTLSDASTTVNTGYYVATTLNAVDSDLAAANIKSGISIFGVAGTYTGSGGTISAPFPVAKTGAGAIAGYTLDPNEDGVLQKGVAWPNPRFTDNGNGTVTDNLTSLVWLKNANCSGSKQWAAALTWTAALASPSCGLNDGSVAGQWRLPNIKEFSSLVSAEASFALPAGHPFMDVQYDKYWSSTTCAFDTDRAWQVDFHDGYVSWMTKTDTITLYVWPVRGGQ
;
A
#
# COMPACT_ATOMS: atom_id res chain seq x y z
N MET A 1 -1.01 -47.33 -49.78
CA MET A 1 -1.35 -47.12 -48.36
C MET A 1 -0.23 -46.32 -47.73
N PRO A 2 -0.52 -45.39 -46.79
CA PRO A 2 0.55 -44.60 -46.18
C PRO A 2 1.50 -45.51 -45.38
N THR A 3 2.80 -45.24 -45.50
CA THR A 3 3.87 -46.04 -44.89
C THR A 3 3.86 -45.85 -43.37
N VAL A 4 4.15 -46.91 -42.63
CA VAL A 4 4.33 -46.83 -41.17
C VAL A 4 5.51 -45.89 -40.88
N ASP A 5 5.28 -44.89 -40.03
CA ASP A 5 6.29 -43.99 -39.50
C ASP A 5 6.20 -44.05 -37.96
N GLY A 6 7.02 -44.92 -37.37
CA GLY A 6 7.10 -45.06 -35.92
C GLY A 6 7.93 -43.97 -35.25
N THR A 7 8.62 -43.13 -36.02
CA THR A 7 9.54 -42.11 -35.50
C THR A 7 8.88 -40.74 -35.45
N ASN A 8 8.16 -40.35 -36.51
CA ASN A 8 7.52 -39.02 -36.62
C ASN A 8 6.00 -39.10 -36.86
N GLY A 9 5.40 -40.29 -36.83
CA GLY A 9 3.97 -40.45 -36.97
C GLY A 9 3.20 -39.77 -35.84
N ALA A 10 2.24 -38.91 -36.19
CA ALA A 10 1.38 -38.25 -35.22
C ALA A 10 0.59 -39.28 -34.38
N GLY A 11 0.58 -39.10 -33.07
CA GLY A 11 -0.30 -39.77 -32.13
C GLY A 11 -1.62 -39.01 -31.95
N THR A 12 -2.54 -39.57 -31.17
CA THR A 12 -3.83 -38.90 -30.90
C THR A 12 -3.64 -37.59 -30.15
N ALA A 13 -2.64 -37.49 -29.28
CA ALA A 13 -2.32 -36.27 -28.54
C ALA A 13 -1.71 -35.15 -29.40
N ASP A 14 -1.30 -35.42 -30.65
CA ASP A 14 -0.73 -34.40 -31.55
C ASP A 14 -1.79 -33.73 -32.42
N VAL A 15 -2.99 -34.30 -32.46
CA VAL A 15 -4.09 -33.84 -33.32
C VAL A 15 -5.21 -33.27 -32.46
N LEU A 16 -5.76 -32.13 -32.89
CA LEU A 16 -6.83 -31.42 -32.18
C LEU A 16 -8.02 -32.35 -31.87
N SER A 17 -8.54 -32.23 -30.65
CA SER A 17 -9.66 -33.02 -30.16
C SER A 17 -10.84 -33.00 -31.12
N GLY A 18 -11.37 -34.18 -31.44
CA GLY A 18 -12.50 -34.35 -32.35
C GLY A 18 -12.16 -34.27 -33.85
N LYS A 19 -10.90 -33.98 -34.24
CA LYS A 19 -10.46 -34.07 -35.64
C LYS A 19 -9.95 -35.47 -35.96
N THR A 20 -10.29 -35.98 -37.13
CA THR A 20 -9.85 -37.30 -37.59
C THR A 20 -8.56 -37.21 -38.40
N PHE A 21 -7.68 -38.19 -38.24
CA PHE A 21 -6.43 -38.32 -39.01
C PHE A 21 -6.11 -39.79 -39.26
N TRP A 22 -5.14 -40.06 -40.14
CA TRP A 22 -4.63 -41.42 -40.36
C TRP A 22 -3.35 -41.62 -39.54
N GLY A 23 -3.41 -42.46 -38.51
CA GLY A 23 -2.27 -42.83 -37.69
C GLY A 23 -1.25 -43.63 -38.49
N LEU A 24 0.03 -43.29 -38.32
CA LEU A 24 1.15 -43.92 -39.04
C LEU A 24 2.03 -44.77 -38.13
N THR A 25 1.84 -44.76 -36.81
CA THR A 25 2.65 -45.55 -35.88
C THR A 25 2.20 -47.02 -35.85
N SER A 26 3.14 -47.94 -35.60
CA SER A 26 2.88 -49.39 -35.67
C SER A 26 1.78 -49.89 -34.72
N GLY A 27 1.54 -49.20 -33.59
CA GLY A 27 0.47 -49.50 -32.63
C GLY A 27 -0.83 -48.71 -32.81
N ALA A 28 -0.85 -47.72 -33.71
CA ALA A 28 -2.01 -46.86 -33.94
C ALA A 28 -2.34 -46.67 -35.43
N TRP A 29 -1.92 -47.59 -36.29
CA TRP A 29 -2.12 -47.49 -37.73
C TRP A 29 -3.62 -47.53 -38.10
N GLY A 30 -4.05 -46.63 -38.97
CA GLY A 30 -5.45 -46.52 -39.42
C GLY A 30 -6.13 -45.22 -39.01
N ALA A 31 -7.44 -45.11 -39.24
CA ALA A 31 -8.23 -43.94 -38.86
C ALA A 31 -8.26 -43.76 -37.34
N LYS A 32 -7.93 -42.56 -36.86
CA LYS A 32 -7.90 -42.16 -35.46
C LYS A 32 -8.55 -40.78 -35.28
N THR A 33 -8.92 -40.48 -34.04
CA THR A 33 -9.42 -39.16 -33.64
C THR A 33 -8.44 -38.53 -32.66
N GLY A 34 -8.13 -37.26 -32.87
CA GLY A 34 -7.25 -36.48 -32.01
C GLY A 34 -7.83 -36.25 -30.62
N THR A 35 -6.95 -35.97 -29.67
CA THR A 35 -7.23 -35.73 -28.24
C THR A 35 -6.52 -34.49 -27.70
N LEU A 36 -5.78 -33.73 -28.53
CA LEU A 36 -5.12 -32.49 -28.10
C LEU A 36 -6.21 -31.44 -27.72
N PRO A 37 -6.24 -30.95 -26.48
CA PRO A 37 -7.28 -30.01 -26.05
C PRO A 37 -7.06 -28.61 -26.64
N THR A 38 -8.16 -27.88 -26.80
CA THR A 38 -8.10 -26.42 -26.98
C THR A 38 -7.94 -25.77 -25.60
N GLN A 39 -6.92 -24.95 -25.45
CA GLN A 39 -6.59 -24.26 -24.21
C GLN A 39 -6.91 -22.77 -24.33
N THR A 40 -7.19 -22.15 -23.18
CA THR A 40 -7.34 -20.70 -23.05
C THR A 40 -6.25 -20.19 -22.11
N LEU A 41 -5.57 -19.11 -22.49
CA LEU A 41 -4.61 -18.45 -21.61
C LEU A 41 -5.35 -17.72 -20.48
N SER A 42 -4.74 -17.67 -19.30
CA SER A 42 -5.29 -16.96 -18.14
C SER A 42 -4.15 -16.24 -17.42
N ASP A 43 -4.44 -15.02 -16.99
CA ASP A 43 -3.62 -14.17 -16.13
C ASP A 43 -3.56 -14.67 -14.67
N ALA A 44 -4.50 -15.52 -14.25
CA ALA A 44 -4.56 -16.09 -12.92
C ALA A 44 -3.59 -17.28 -12.68
N SER A 45 -2.84 -17.70 -13.70
CA SER A 45 -1.92 -18.84 -13.58
C SER A 45 -0.60 -18.59 -14.31
N THR A 46 0.50 -18.97 -13.66
CA THR A 46 1.84 -18.98 -14.28
C THR A 46 2.12 -20.24 -15.10
N THR A 47 1.21 -21.21 -15.08
CA THR A 47 1.36 -22.49 -15.79
C THR A 47 0.67 -22.43 -17.15
N VAL A 48 1.42 -22.67 -18.23
CA VAL A 48 0.89 -22.83 -19.58
C VAL A 48 0.81 -24.32 -19.90
N ASN A 49 -0.40 -24.88 -19.87
CA ASN A 49 -0.64 -26.29 -20.13
C ASN A 49 -0.47 -26.65 -21.62
N THR A 50 0.02 -27.85 -21.93
CA THR A 50 0.11 -28.33 -23.32
C THR A 50 -1.26 -28.35 -23.99
N GLY A 51 -1.35 -27.84 -25.22
CA GLY A 51 -2.58 -27.82 -25.99
C GLY A 51 -2.51 -26.90 -27.21
N TYR A 52 -3.63 -26.80 -27.91
CA TYR A 52 -3.82 -25.83 -29.00
C TYR A 52 -4.39 -24.52 -28.46
N TYR A 53 -3.73 -23.41 -28.77
CA TYR A 53 -4.19 -22.07 -28.39
C TYR A 53 -4.70 -21.33 -29.62
N VAL A 54 -5.95 -20.85 -29.55
CA VAL A 54 -6.49 -19.97 -30.57
C VAL A 54 -5.74 -18.64 -30.52
N ALA A 55 -5.50 -18.03 -31.68
CA ALA A 55 -4.85 -16.73 -31.76
C ALA A 55 -5.60 -15.69 -30.89
N THR A 56 -4.86 -15.02 -30.01
CA THR A 56 -5.38 -14.00 -29.09
C THR A 56 -4.32 -12.91 -28.88
N THR A 57 -4.67 -11.83 -28.20
CA THR A 57 -3.75 -10.75 -27.81
C THR A 57 -3.57 -10.75 -26.29
N LEU A 58 -2.38 -10.38 -25.80
CA LEU A 58 -2.08 -10.43 -24.36
C LEU A 58 -3.00 -9.52 -23.54
N ASN A 59 -3.38 -8.36 -24.06
CA ASN A 59 -4.33 -7.44 -23.41
C ASN A 59 -5.78 -7.96 -23.36
N ALA A 60 -6.11 -9.00 -24.14
CA ALA A 60 -7.38 -9.70 -24.04
C ALA A 60 -7.33 -10.82 -22.99
N VAL A 61 -6.13 -11.28 -22.64
CA VAL A 61 -5.89 -12.31 -21.61
C VAL A 61 -5.74 -11.66 -20.23
N ASP A 62 -5.02 -10.55 -20.15
CA ASP A 62 -4.73 -9.81 -18.92
C ASP A 62 -5.21 -8.36 -19.08
N SER A 63 -6.28 -8.01 -18.36
CA SER A 63 -6.85 -6.66 -18.40
C SER A 63 -5.94 -5.61 -17.77
N ASP A 64 -5.01 -6.01 -16.91
CA ASP A 64 -4.05 -5.12 -16.29
C ASP A 64 -2.98 -4.66 -17.29
N LEU A 65 -2.75 -5.41 -18.38
CA LEU A 65 -1.90 -5.02 -19.52
C LEU A 65 -2.59 -3.99 -20.44
N ALA A 66 -3.23 -2.98 -19.85
CA ALA A 66 -3.79 -1.84 -20.56
C ALA A 66 -2.78 -0.68 -20.60
N ALA A 67 -2.74 0.06 -21.71
CA ALA A 67 -1.89 1.25 -21.84
C ALA A 67 -2.08 2.25 -20.70
N ALA A 68 -3.32 2.40 -20.21
CA ALA A 68 -3.67 3.28 -19.10
C ALA A 68 -3.13 2.83 -17.73
N ASN A 69 -2.68 1.57 -17.61
CA ASN A 69 -2.05 1.04 -16.39
C ASN A 69 -0.52 1.05 -16.47
N ILE A 70 0.05 1.29 -17.65
CA ILE A 70 1.49 1.29 -17.90
C ILE A 70 2.00 2.73 -17.95
N LYS A 71 3.07 3.03 -17.21
CA LYS A 71 3.66 4.37 -17.14
C LYS A 71 4.02 4.93 -18.51
N SER A 72 3.68 6.20 -18.74
CA SER A 72 4.00 6.94 -19.96
C SER A 72 5.50 6.86 -20.28
N GLY A 73 5.81 6.48 -21.52
CA GLY A 73 7.19 6.28 -22.00
C GLY A 73 7.76 4.88 -21.72
N ILE A 74 7.03 4.00 -21.04
CA ILE A 74 7.41 2.59 -20.84
C ILE A 74 6.56 1.71 -21.75
N SER A 75 7.15 0.66 -22.30
CA SER A 75 6.43 -0.37 -23.06
C SER A 75 6.59 -1.71 -22.38
N ILE A 76 5.48 -2.41 -22.13
CA ILE A 76 5.47 -3.77 -21.58
C ILE A 76 4.80 -4.66 -22.63
N PHE A 77 5.53 -5.68 -23.10
CA PHE A 77 5.08 -6.59 -24.16
C PHE A 77 4.53 -5.90 -25.43
N GLY A 78 5.11 -4.74 -25.79
CA GLY A 78 4.70 -3.96 -26.96
C GLY A 78 3.49 -3.04 -26.73
N VAL A 79 2.86 -3.05 -25.55
CA VAL A 79 1.84 -2.07 -25.17
C VAL A 79 2.54 -0.83 -24.62
N ALA A 80 2.45 0.28 -25.36
CA ALA A 80 3.01 1.55 -24.94
C ALA A 80 2.13 2.19 -23.86
N GLY A 81 2.76 2.56 -22.74
CA GLY A 81 2.09 3.18 -21.61
C GLY A 81 1.64 4.60 -21.89
N THR A 82 0.44 4.92 -21.41
CA THR A 82 -0.16 6.26 -21.43
C THR A 82 -0.42 6.79 -20.02
N TYR A 83 -0.14 5.99 -18.98
CA TYR A 83 -0.31 6.40 -17.60
C TYR A 83 0.70 7.49 -17.22
N THR A 84 0.26 8.74 -17.24
CA THR A 84 1.08 9.88 -16.80
C THR A 84 1.09 10.07 -15.29
N GLY A 85 0.25 9.33 -14.56
CA GLY A 85 0.20 9.31 -13.11
C GLY A 85 -0.14 10.66 -12.47
N SER A 86 -1.43 10.87 -12.20
CA SER A 86 -1.88 11.21 -10.84
C SER A 86 -2.91 10.16 -10.40
N GLY A 87 -2.55 8.88 -10.51
CA GLY A 87 -3.27 7.81 -9.81
C GLY A 87 -2.51 7.53 -8.53
N GLY A 88 -3.22 7.68 -7.41
CA GLY A 88 -2.80 7.40 -6.04
C GLY A 88 -1.33 7.66 -5.79
N THR A 89 -1.00 8.84 -5.25
CA THR A 89 0.33 9.13 -4.70
C THR A 89 0.88 7.87 -4.04
N ILE A 90 1.86 7.20 -4.69
CA ILE A 90 3.02 6.80 -3.93
C ILE A 90 3.46 8.13 -3.36
N SER A 91 3.10 8.39 -2.10
CA SER A 91 3.63 9.53 -1.39
C SER A 91 5.10 9.49 -1.74
N ALA A 92 5.61 10.54 -2.41
CA ALA A 92 7.03 10.84 -2.33
C ALA A 92 7.43 10.54 -0.87
N PRO A 93 8.54 9.83 -0.62
CA PRO A 93 8.89 9.34 0.71
C PRO A 93 8.49 10.42 1.71
N PHE A 94 7.50 10.10 2.58
CA PHE A 94 6.76 11.10 3.37
C PHE A 94 7.73 12.20 3.77
N PRO A 95 7.55 13.45 3.32
CA PRO A 95 8.58 14.47 3.46
C PRO A 95 8.98 14.54 4.92
N VAL A 96 10.17 13.99 5.20
CA VAL A 96 10.69 13.97 6.56
C VAL A 96 11.26 15.35 6.77
N ALA A 97 10.84 15.96 7.87
CA ALA A 97 11.36 17.26 8.22
C ALA A 97 12.88 17.15 8.38
N LYS A 98 13.60 18.19 7.98
CA LYS A 98 15.02 18.31 8.23
C LYS A 98 15.27 18.21 9.74
N THR A 99 15.95 17.15 10.17
CA THR A 99 16.37 16.94 11.56
C THR A 99 17.52 17.90 11.86
N GLY A 100 17.32 18.83 12.78
CA GLY A 100 18.29 19.84 13.16
C GLY A 100 19.26 19.35 14.23
N ALA A 101 19.88 18.16 14.05
CA ALA A 101 21.00 17.77 14.91
C ALA A 101 22.18 18.73 14.66
N GLY A 102 22.17 19.86 15.35
CA GLY A 102 23.30 20.76 15.48
C GLY A 102 24.39 20.05 16.29
N ALA A 103 25.64 20.44 16.06
CA ALA A 103 26.80 19.85 16.73
C ALA A 103 26.57 19.68 18.24
N ILE A 104 26.55 18.43 18.69
CA ILE A 104 26.51 18.10 20.11
C ILE A 104 27.89 18.47 20.68
N ALA A 105 27.95 19.22 21.76
CA ALA A 105 29.23 19.66 22.33
C ALA A 105 30.11 18.45 22.68
N GLY A 106 31.26 18.31 22.01
CA GLY A 106 32.18 17.18 22.19
C GLY A 106 31.98 16.01 21.21
N TYR A 107 31.03 16.11 20.29
CA TYR A 107 30.82 15.13 19.21
C TYR A 107 31.13 15.76 17.85
N THR A 108 32.11 15.19 17.14
CA THR A 108 32.37 15.54 15.74
C THR A 108 31.39 14.75 14.89
N LEU A 109 30.44 15.44 14.24
CA LEU A 109 29.50 14.80 13.34
C LEU A 109 30.22 14.16 12.15
N ASP A 110 29.85 12.93 11.81
CA ASP A 110 30.35 12.25 10.62
C ASP A 110 29.74 12.92 9.37
N PRO A 111 30.50 13.13 8.26
CA PRO A 111 30.00 13.79 7.06
C PRO A 111 28.77 13.13 6.40
N ASN A 112 28.51 11.88 6.76
CA ASN A 112 27.41 11.06 6.25
C ASN A 112 26.18 11.05 7.16
N GLU A 113 26.20 11.77 8.28
CA GLU A 113 25.06 11.87 9.20
C GLU A 113 23.97 12.79 8.65
N ASP A 114 22.72 12.50 9.02
CA ASP A 114 21.56 13.26 8.58
C ASP A 114 21.60 14.73 9.03
N GLY A 115 22.11 15.00 10.24
CA GLY A 115 22.34 16.34 10.77
C GLY A 115 23.33 17.20 9.95
N VAL A 116 24.28 16.56 9.27
CA VAL A 116 25.25 17.21 8.37
C VAL A 116 24.69 17.29 6.95
N LEU A 117 24.12 16.19 6.46
CA LEU A 117 23.63 16.08 5.09
C LEU A 117 22.36 16.89 4.84
N GLN A 118 21.56 17.12 5.87
CA GLN A 118 20.46 18.08 5.86
C GLN A 118 19.45 17.85 4.71
N LYS A 119 19.26 16.58 4.31
CA LYS A 119 18.49 16.17 3.11
C LYS A 119 16.97 16.20 3.30
N GLY A 120 16.48 16.49 4.50
CA GLY A 120 15.05 16.66 4.77
C GLY A 120 14.48 17.97 4.21
N VAL A 121 13.16 18.08 4.20
CA VAL A 121 12.46 19.30 3.75
C VAL A 121 12.48 20.32 4.88
N ALA A 122 12.64 21.61 4.54
CA ALA A 122 12.52 22.69 5.51
C ALA A 122 11.14 22.67 6.17
N TRP A 123 11.08 22.91 7.48
CA TRP A 123 9.82 22.97 8.20
C TRP A 123 8.94 24.11 7.65
N PRO A 124 7.68 23.84 7.25
CA PRO A 124 6.74 24.89 6.90
C PRO A 124 6.45 25.79 8.08
N ASN A 125 6.22 27.08 7.83
CA ASN A 125 5.74 28.03 8.83
C ASN A 125 4.46 28.71 8.31
N PRO A 126 3.28 28.40 8.89
CA PRO A 126 3.06 27.50 10.01
C PRO A 126 3.19 26.01 9.62
N ARG A 127 3.62 25.14 10.56
CA ARG A 127 3.63 23.67 10.36
C ARG A 127 2.22 23.10 10.29
N PHE A 128 1.34 23.59 11.16
CA PHE A 128 -0.04 23.15 11.28
C PHE A 128 -1.00 24.30 11.05
N THR A 129 -2.05 24.08 10.27
CA THR A 129 -3.14 25.03 10.03
C THR A 129 -4.41 24.49 10.68
N ASP A 130 -4.97 25.20 11.66
CA ASP A 130 -6.31 24.91 12.16
C ASP A 130 -7.36 25.39 11.14
N ASN A 131 -8.20 24.47 10.67
CA ASN A 131 -9.21 24.79 9.66
C ASN A 131 -10.51 25.35 10.28
N GLY A 132 -10.60 25.44 11.62
CA GLY A 132 -11.78 25.98 12.31
C GLY A 132 -13.03 25.10 12.23
N ASN A 133 -12.90 23.88 11.68
CA ASN A 133 -13.98 22.93 11.46
C ASN A 133 -13.75 21.58 12.18
N GLY A 134 -12.94 21.60 13.24
CA GLY A 134 -12.57 20.40 13.99
C GLY A 134 -11.40 19.60 13.38
N THR A 135 -10.77 20.12 12.32
CA THR A 135 -9.61 19.48 11.67
C THR A 135 -8.38 20.39 11.64
N VAL A 136 -7.21 19.77 11.55
CA VAL A 136 -5.91 20.43 11.46
C VAL A 136 -5.17 19.89 10.23
N THR A 137 -4.74 20.79 9.34
CA THR A 137 -3.90 20.43 8.20
C THR A 137 -2.43 20.48 8.60
N ASP A 138 -1.70 19.38 8.37
CA ASP A 138 -0.25 19.35 8.45
C ASP A 138 0.35 19.80 7.11
N ASN A 139 0.94 21.00 7.06
CA ASN A 139 1.48 21.58 5.84
C ASN A 139 2.76 20.89 5.34
N LEU A 140 3.41 20.04 6.16
CA LEU A 140 4.56 19.25 5.71
C LEU A 140 4.10 18.04 4.90
N THR A 141 3.11 17.31 5.42
CA THR A 141 2.64 16.05 4.82
C THR A 141 1.38 16.22 3.97
N SER A 142 0.75 17.39 4.02
CA SER A 142 -0.59 17.67 3.49
C SER A 142 -1.69 16.79 4.09
N LEU A 143 -1.44 16.08 5.19
CA LEU A 143 -2.46 15.27 5.85
C LEU A 143 -3.40 16.13 6.69
N VAL A 144 -4.64 15.67 6.83
CA VAL A 144 -5.63 16.30 7.71
C VAL A 144 -5.89 15.41 8.91
N TRP A 145 -5.67 15.97 10.09
CA TRP A 145 -5.77 15.31 11.39
C TRP A 145 -7.01 15.79 12.13
N LEU A 146 -7.61 14.90 12.94
CA LEU A 146 -8.67 15.31 13.87
C LEU A 146 -8.07 16.24 14.93
N LYS A 147 -8.71 17.40 15.18
CA LYS A 147 -8.19 18.38 16.14
C LYS A 147 -8.20 17.86 17.58
N ASN A 148 -9.25 17.14 17.98
CA ASN A 148 -9.32 16.48 19.28
C ASN A 148 -8.68 15.08 19.19
N ALA A 149 -7.49 14.93 19.77
CA ALA A 149 -6.71 13.71 19.76
C ALA A 149 -7.26 12.60 20.68
N ASN A 150 -8.24 12.89 21.53
CA ASN A 150 -8.83 11.94 22.47
C ASN A 150 -10.37 11.83 22.34
N CYS A 151 -10.92 12.14 21.17
CA CYS A 151 -12.37 12.09 20.98
C CYS A 151 -12.97 10.72 21.32
N SER A 152 -12.25 9.64 21.01
CA SER A 152 -12.76 8.28 21.13
C SER A 152 -12.45 7.60 22.47
N GLY A 153 -11.52 8.17 23.26
CA GLY A 153 -10.83 7.45 24.32
C GLY A 153 -9.87 6.39 23.79
N SER A 154 -9.43 5.51 24.69
CA SER A 154 -8.67 4.31 24.35
C SER A 154 -9.58 3.21 23.78
N LYS A 155 -9.06 2.43 22.82
CA LYS A 155 -9.75 1.31 22.20
C LYS A 155 -8.81 0.14 21.93
N GLN A 156 -9.39 -1.06 21.82
CA GLN A 156 -8.70 -2.20 21.23
C GLN A 156 -8.35 -1.91 19.77
N TRP A 157 -7.30 -2.53 19.25
CA TRP A 157 -6.77 -2.22 17.92
C TRP A 157 -7.82 -2.40 16.80
N ALA A 158 -8.55 -3.52 16.79
CA ALA A 158 -9.60 -3.77 15.81
C ALA A 158 -10.76 -2.75 15.94
N ALA A 159 -11.16 -2.43 17.17
CA ALA A 159 -12.19 -1.42 17.43
C ALA A 159 -11.74 0.00 17.03
N ALA A 160 -10.45 0.32 17.15
CA ALA A 160 -9.88 1.58 16.68
C ALA A 160 -9.99 1.72 15.16
N LEU A 161 -9.65 0.67 14.41
CA LEU A 161 -9.81 0.64 12.95
C LEU A 161 -11.28 0.86 12.55
N THR A 162 -12.20 0.11 13.13
CA THR A 162 -13.63 0.23 12.82
C THR A 162 -14.19 1.60 13.21
N TRP A 163 -13.81 2.11 14.39
CA TRP A 163 -14.29 3.41 14.85
C TRP A 163 -13.75 4.56 13.99
N THR A 164 -12.47 4.55 13.63
CA THR A 164 -11.89 5.58 12.75
C THR A 164 -12.55 5.58 11.38
N ALA A 165 -12.80 4.40 10.79
CA ALA A 165 -13.51 4.29 9.52
C ALA A 165 -14.96 4.79 9.60
N ALA A 166 -15.61 4.68 10.75
CA ALA A 166 -16.99 5.16 10.96
C ALA A 166 -17.08 6.65 11.33
N LEU A 167 -15.96 7.32 11.60
CA LEU A 167 -15.96 8.73 11.99
C LEU A 167 -16.50 9.61 10.86
N ALA A 168 -17.41 10.51 11.22
CA ALA A 168 -18.05 11.47 10.31
C ALA A 168 -18.49 12.72 11.09
N SER A 169 -18.64 13.84 10.38
CA SER A 169 -19.27 15.05 10.92
C SER A 169 -20.74 14.75 11.31
N PRO A 170 -21.25 15.27 12.44
CA PRO A 170 -20.66 16.27 13.34
C PRO A 170 -19.90 15.71 14.56
N SER A 171 -19.53 14.43 14.54
CA SER A 171 -18.85 13.80 15.68
C SER A 171 -17.49 14.46 15.96
N CYS A 172 -17.02 14.39 17.21
CA CYS A 172 -15.72 14.93 17.59
C CYS A 172 -15.51 16.44 17.31
N GLY A 173 -16.59 17.22 17.22
CA GLY A 173 -16.52 18.63 16.88
C GLY A 173 -16.23 18.92 15.40
N LEU A 174 -16.37 17.92 14.52
CA LEU A 174 -16.19 18.06 13.08
C LEU A 174 -17.33 18.87 12.46
N ASN A 175 -16.99 19.84 11.64
CA ASN A 175 -17.93 20.58 10.78
C ASN A 175 -17.38 20.70 9.35
N ASP A 176 -16.60 19.70 8.92
CA ASP A 176 -15.92 19.68 7.62
C ASP A 176 -16.72 18.94 6.55
N GLY A 177 -17.93 18.45 6.89
CA GLY A 177 -18.75 17.63 6.01
C GLY A 177 -18.21 16.22 5.77
N SER A 178 -17.25 15.76 6.56
CA SER A 178 -16.68 14.43 6.39
C SER A 178 -17.71 13.32 6.66
N VAL A 179 -17.59 12.25 5.88
CA VAL A 179 -18.47 11.07 5.95
C VAL A 179 -17.66 9.82 6.31
N ALA A 180 -18.38 8.78 6.74
CA ALA A 180 -17.76 7.49 7.04
C ALA A 180 -16.95 6.97 5.84
N GLY A 181 -15.78 6.41 6.12
CA GLY A 181 -14.81 5.92 5.14
C GLY A 181 -13.75 6.95 4.74
N GLN A 182 -13.92 8.23 5.06
CA GLN A 182 -12.90 9.25 4.77
C GLN A 182 -11.78 9.28 5.81
N TRP A 183 -12.10 8.95 7.06
CA TRP A 183 -11.14 8.88 8.16
C TRP A 183 -10.55 7.49 8.28
N ARG A 184 -9.29 7.42 8.69
CA ARG A 184 -8.60 6.17 8.97
C ARG A 184 -7.63 6.33 10.13
N LEU A 185 -7.20 5.18 10.66
CA LEU A 185 -6.10 5.15 11.60
C LEU A 185 -4.78 5.39 10.83
N PRO A 186 -3.93 6.35 11.26
CA PRO A 186 -2.65 6.65 10.64
C PRO A 186 -1.73 5.44 10.67
N ASN A 187 -0.89 5.30 9.63
CA ASN A 187 0.20 4.35 9.66
C ASN A 187 1.35 4.90 10.52
N ILE A 188 2.32 4.05 10.88
CA ILE A 188 3.38 4.43 11.81
C ILE A 188 4.25 5.58 11.29
N LYS A 189 4.47 5.65 9.97
CA LYS A 189 5.29 6.73 9.36
C LYS A 189 4.57 8.07 9.41
N GLU A 190 3.26 8.08 9.21
CA GLU A 190 2.43 9.29 9.34
C GLU A 190 2.43 9.79 10.78
N PHE A 191 2.33 8.90 11.76
CA PHE A 191 2.41 9.29 13.16
C PHE A 191 3.79 9.82 13.54
N SER A 192 4.86 9.13 13.14
CA SER A 192 6.23 9.61 13.37
C SER A 192 6.50 10.95 12.70
N SER A 193 5.76 11.33 11.65
CA SER A 193 5.90 12.66 11.02
C SER A 193 5.39 13.82 11.88
N LEU A 194 4.53 13.55 12.88
CA LEU A 194 4.11 14.53 13.88
C LEU A 194 5.15 14.72 14.99
N VAL A 195 6.02 13.72 15.20
CA VAL A 195 6.99 13.72 16.29
C VAL A 195 8.15 14.67 15.95
N SER A 196 8.51 15.54 16.89
CA SER A 196 9.61 16.50 16.79
C SER A 196 10.67 16.22 17.85
N ALA A 197 11.87 15.85 17.41
CA ALA A 197 13.02 15.63 18.29
C ALA A 197 13.55 16.92 18.95
N GLU A 198 13.14 18.10 18.43
CA GLU A 198 13.53 19.41 18.99
C GLU A 198 12.58 19.90 20.08
N ALA A 199 11.45 19.23 20.29
CA ALA A 199 10.45 19.64 21.26
C ALA A 199 10.65 18.91 22.59
N SER A 200 10.33 19.57 23.71
CA SER A 200 10.34 18.94 25.03
C SER A 200 9.25 17.87 25.20
N PHE A 201 8.28 17.85 24.29
CA PHE A 201 7.24 16.84 24.15
C PHE A 201 7.24 16.34 22.70
N ALA A 202 6.62 15.19 22.44
CA ALA A 202 6.62 14.61 21.10
C ALA A 202 6.11 15.57 20.00
N LEU A 203 5.20 16.50 20.30
CA LEU A 203 4.66 17.44 19.31
C LEU A 203 5.41 18.80 19.28
N PRO A 204 5.55 19.42 18.08
CA PRO A 204 6.08 20.78 17.95
C PRO A 204 5.33 21.80 18.79
N ALA A 205 6.05 22.74 19.40
CA ALA A 205 5.44 23.82 20.18
C ALA A 205 4.46 24.66 19.34
N GLY A 206 3.35 25.09 19.97
CA GLY A 206 2.32 25.90 19.30
C GLY A 206 1.38 25.11 18.38
N HIS A 207 1.36 23.78 18.47
CA HIS A 207 0.41 22.96 17.71
C HIS A 207 -1.06 23.28 18.09
N PRO A 208 -2.01 23.21 17.14
CA PRO A 208 -3.42 23.50 17.40
C PRO A 208 -4.22 22.30 17.94
N PHE A 209 -3.59 21.14 18.14
CA PHE A 209 -4.24 19.94 18.64
C PHE A 209 -4.75 20.09 20.08
N MET A 210 -5.87 19.44 20.37
CA MET A 210 -6.55 19.44 21.67
C MET A 210 -6.59 18.05 22.28
N ASP A 211 -6.63 17.98 23.61
CA ASP A 211 -6.75 16.76 24.42
C ASP A 211 -5.74 15.65 24.05
N VAL A 212 -4.54 16.04 23.61
CA VAL A 212 -3.45 15.08 23.36
C VAL A 212 -3.08 14.39 24.67
N GLN A 213 -3.10 13.07 24.65
CA GLN A 213 -2.74 12.26 25.81
C GLN A 213 -1.24 11.99 25.81
N TYR A 214 -0.60 12.14 26.96
CA TYR A 214 0.80 11.76 27.16
C TYR A 214 0.91 10.25 27.38
N ASP A 215 0.47 9.48 26.39
CA ASP A 215 0.46 8.02 26.41
C ASP A 215 0.50 7.50 24.95
N LYS A 216 0.30 6.19 24.81
CA LYS A 216 0.45 5.44 23.57
C LYS A 216 -0.78 5.55 22.67
N TYR A 217 -0.52 5.71 21.38
CA TYR A 217 -1.52 5.75 20.32
C TYR A 217 -1.34 4.61 19.34
N TRP A 218 -2.44 3.96 18.96
CA TRP A 218 -2.42 2.88 17.97
C TRP A 218 -2.14 3.40 16.57
N SER A 219 -1.21 2.77 15.85
CA SER A 219 -1.13 2.91 14.39
C SER A 219 -1.87 1.77 13.67
N SER A 220 -2.19 1.96 12.39
CA SER A 220 -2.72 0.90 11.51
C SER A 220 -1.64 -0.09 11.04
N THR A 221 -0.36 0.14 11.38
CA THR A 221 0.74 -0.68 10.88
C THR A 221 0.89 -1.95 11.72
N THR A 222 0.73 -3.11 11.08
CA THR A 222 1.03 -4.41 11.70
C THR A 222 2.52 -4.67 11.70
N CYS A 223 3.05 -5.30 12.75
CA CYS A 223 4.48 -5.64 12.81
C CYS A 223 4.80 -6.76 11.83
N ALA A 224 5.79 -6.56 10.96
CA ALA A 224 6.09 -7.49 9.87
C ALA A 224 6.65 -8.85 10.36
N PHE A 225 7.32 -8.86 11.50
CA PHE A 225 7.90 -10.08 12.10
C PHE A 225 6.94 -10.80 13.08
N ASP A 226 5.85 -10.15 13.48
CA ASP A 226 4.83 -10.71 14.38
C ASP A 226 3.47 -10.04 14.09
N THR A 227 2.61 -10.74 13.35
CA THR A 227 1.33 -10.18 12.89
C THR A 227 0.30 -9.99 13.99
N ASP A 228 0.53 -10.58 15.17
CA ASP A 228 -0.31 -10.40 16.36
C ASP A 228 -0.05 -9.06 17.04
N ARG A 229 0.92 -8.28 16.55
CA ARG A 229 1.29 -6.96 17.08
C ARG A 229 1.03 -5.86 16.08
N ALA A 230 0.75 -4.67 16.61
CA ALA A 230 0.69 -3.43 15.85
C ALA A 230 1.67 -2.42 16.44
N TRP A 231 2.19 -1.54 15.58
CA TRP A 231 3.02 -0.42 15.98
C TRP A 231 2.20 0.65 16.69
N GLN A 232 2.84 1.35 17.61
CA GLN A 232 2.28 2.43 18.41
C GLN A 232 3.32 3.55 18.59
N VAL A 233 2.86 4.77 18.87
CA VAL A 233 3.72 5.90 19.24
C VAL A 233 3.31 6.41 20.62
N ASP A 234 4.29 6.57 21.50
CA ASP A 234 4.12 7.22 22.79
C ASP A 234 4.31 8.73 22.63
N PHE A 235 3.29 9.52 22.90
CA PHE A 235 3.34 10.98 22.78
C PHE A 235 3.95 11.68 24.01
N HIS A 236 4.38 10.92 25.02
CA HIS A 236 5.21 11.45 26.10
C HIS A 236 6.59 11.90 25.58
N ASP A 237 7.26 11.05 24.80
CA ASP A 237 8.65 11.25 24.34
C ASP A 237 8.86 10.99 22.84
N GLY A 238 7.81 10.59 22.13
CA GLY A 238 7.88 10.26 20.70
C GLY A 238 8.36 8.84 20.42
N TYR A 239 8.49 7.99 21.44
CA TYR A 239 9.03 6.64 21.28
C TYR A 239 8.09 5.74 20.47
N VAL A 240 8.66 5.10 19.45
CA VAL A 240 7.96 4.17 18.57
C VAL A 240 8.23 2.75 19.03
N SER A 241 7.18 1.99 19.34
CA SER A 241 7.31 0.56 19.64
C SER A 241 6.10 -0.23 19.16
N TRP A 242 5.94 -1.47 19.60
CA TRP A 242 4.84 -2.34 19.21
C TRP A 242 4.12 -2.91 20.42
N MET A 243 2.85 -3.24 20.24
CA MET A 243 2.02 -3.84 21.27
C MET A 243 1.12 -4.93 20.69
N THR A 244 0.84 -5.96 21.48
CA THR A 244 -0.02 -7.08 21.07
C THR A 244 -1.47 -6.63 20.90
N LYS A 245 -2.12 -7.09 19.84
CA LYS A 245 -3.52 -6.83 19.51
C LYS A 245 -4.46 -7.73 20.34
N THR A 246 -4.35 -7.69 21.66
CA THR A 246 -5.24 -8.48 22.54
C THR A 246 -6.50 -7.70 22.90
N ASP A 247 -7.54 -8.43 23.32
CA ASP A 247 -8.79 -7.82 23.80
C ASP A 247 -8.65 -7.08 25.13
N THR A 248 -7.51 -7.24 25.81
CA THR A 248 -7.23 -6.58 27.10
C THR A 248 -6.46 -5.27 26.95
N ILE A 249 -5.83 -5.02 25.80
CA ILE A 249 -5.01 -3.83 25.57
C ILE A 249 -5.83 -2.80 24.84
N THR A 250 -5.93 -1.61 25.42
CA THR A 250 -6.55 -0.44 24.80
C THR A 250 -5.55 0.71 24.76
N LEU A 251 -5.37 1.32 23.59
CA LEU A 251 -4.53 2.51 23.41
C LEU A 251 -5.36 3.63 22.76
N TYR A 252 -4.89 4.87 22.84
CA TYR A 252 -5.60 6.02 22.27
C TYR A 252 -5.65 5.99 20.75
N VAL A 253 -6.65 6.68 20.20
CA VAL A 253 -6.97 6.65 18.77
C VAL A 253 -6.98 8.07 18.23
N TRP A 254 -6.12 8.33 17.24
CA TRP A 254 -6.06 9.62 16.56
C TRP A 254 -6.28 9.46 15.06
N PRO A 255 -7.44 9.87 14.54
CA PRO A 255 -7.76 9.75 13.12
C PRO A 255 -6.97 10.72 12.22
N VAL A 256 -6.65 10.22 11.03
CA VAL A 256 -6.08 11.01 9.92
C VAL A 256 -6.86 10.73 8.64
N ARG A 257 -6.82 11.68 7.70
CA ARG A 257 -7.26 11.49 6.31
C ARG A 257 -6.32 12.17 5.32
N GLY A 258 -6.50 11.85 4.05
CA GLY A 258 -5.76 12.51 2.97
C GLY A 258 -6.03 14.02 2.92
N GLY A 259 -5.04 14.75 2.40
CA GLY A 259 -5.17 16.16 2.03
C GLY A 259 -6.15 16.39 0.90
N GLN A 260 -6.63 17.63 0.80
CA GLN A 260 -7.29 18.14 -0.40
C GLN A 260 -6.27 18.59 -1.43
#